data_AF-A0A938SQQ2-F1
#
_entry.id   AF-A0A938SQQ2-F1
#
_cell.length_a   1.000
_cell.length_b   1.000
_cell.length_c   1.000
_cell.angle_alpha   90.00
_cell.angle_beta   90.00
_cell.angle_gamma   90.00
#
_symmetry.space_group_name_H-M   'P 1'
#
loop_
_entity.id
_entity.type
_entity.pdbx_description
1 polymer ?
#
loop_
_entity_poly.entity_id
_entity_poly.type
_entity_poly.pdbx_seq_one_letter_code
_entity_poly.pdbx_strand_id
1 'polypeptide(L)' 'MDDSRIDLILMLLREGSAQHAIKVFEEEAGVGYFMARRAVRDLARRHGIRANESRATVLSLTLIALAGLLGLRLIS' A
#
# COMPACT_ATOMS: atom_id res chain seq x y z
N MET A 1 3.09 -8.06 -22.17
CA MET A 1 2.70 -8.23 -20.76
C MET A 1 1.43 -9.03 -20.74
N ASP A 2 1.51 -10.23 -20.17
CA ASP A 2 0.45 -11.24 -20.18
C ASP A 2 -0.57 -11.01 -19.05
N ASP A 3 -1.81 -11.47 -19.23
CA ASP A 3 -2.89 -11.32 -18.25
C ASP A 3 -2.52 -11.85 -16.86
N SER A 4 -1.76 -12.96 -16.78
CA SER A 4 -1.29 -13.54 -15.52
C SER A 4 -0.37 -12.61 -14.72
N ARG A 5 0.42 -11.77 -15.39
CA ARG A 5 1.30 -10.79 -14.74
C ARG A 5 0.50 -9.61 -14.22
N ILE A 6 -0.52 -9.18 -14.96
CA ILE A 6 -1.45 -8.13 -14.51
C ILE A 6 -2.17 -8.60 -13.24
N ASP A 7 -2.64 -9.84 -13.21
CA ASP A 7 -3.31 -10.40 -12.02
C ASP A 7 -2.37 -10.44 -10.80
N LEU A 8 -1.11 -10.86 -11.00
CA LEU A 8 -0.08 -10.83 -9.94
C LEU A 8 0.16 -9.41 -9.41
N ILE A 9 0.25 -8.41 -10.28
CA ILE A 9 0.43 -7.00 -9.88
C ILE A 9 -0.78 -6.51 -9.08
N LEU A 10 -2.00 -6.86 -9.50
CA LEU A 10 -3.23 -6.52 -8.78
C LEU A 10 -3.29 -7.22 -7.42
N MET A 11 -2.86 -8.48 -7.33
CA MET A 11 -2.77 -9.23 -6.08
C MET A 11 -1.80 -8.57 -5.10
N LEU A 12 -0.58 -8.24 -5.55
CA LEU A 12 0.42 -7.53 -4.74
C LEU A 12 -0.08 -6.17 -4.27
N LEU A 13 -0.82 -5.45 -5.11
CA LEU A 13 -1.43 -4.18 -4.74
C LEU A 13 -2.52 -4.33 -3.67
N ARG A 14 -3.34 -5.39 -3.74
CA ARG A 14 -4.37 -5.69 -2.72
C ARG A 14 -3.76 -6.09 -1.38
N GLU A 15 -2.62 -6.76 -1.40
CA GLU A 15 -1.87 -7.15 -0.20
C GLU A 15 -1.12 -5.96 0.45
N GLY A 16 -1.06 -4.81 -0.23
CA GLY A 16 -0.32 -3.63 0.24
C GLY A 16 1.17 -3.64 -0.16
N SER A 17 1.60 -4.61 -0.97
CA SER A 17 2.97 -4.79 -1.46
C SER A 17 3.25 -3.95 -2.71
N ALA A 18 2.96 -2.64 -2.65
CA ALA A 18 3.07 -1.74 -3.81
C ALA A 18 4.49 -1.66 -4.39
N GLN A 19 5.55 -1.76 -3.57
CA GLN A 19 6.92 -1.79 -4.08
C GLN A 19 7.24 -3.03 -4.91
N HIS A 20 6.76 -4.21 -4.48
CA HIS A 20 6.91 -5.44 -5.26
C HIS A 20 6.13 -5.37 -6.56
N ALA A 21 4.90 -4.83 -6.54
CA ALA A 21 4.11 -4.60 -7.74
C ALA A 21 4.85 -3.70 -8.76
N ILE A 22 5.53 -2.65 -8.29
CA ILE A 22 6.33 -1.75 -9.13
C ILE A 22 7.54 -2.48 -9.71
N LYS A 23 8.26 -3.25 -8.89
CA LYS A 23 9.44 -3.99 -9.33
C LYS A 23 9.10 -5.04 -10.40
N VAL A 24 8.01 -5.78 -10.20
CA VAL A 24 7.52 -6.76 -11.21
C VAL A 24 7.18 -6.05 -12.52
N PHE A 25 6.52 -4.88 -12.46
CA PHE A 25 6.24 -4.10 -13.67
C PHE A 25 7.52 -3.56 -14.34
N GLU A 26 8.51 -3.14 -13.53
CA GLU A 26 9.82 -2.64 -14.00
C GLU A 26 10.58 -3.72 -14.78
N GLU A 27 10.68 -4.91 -14.20
CA GLU A 27 11.35 -6.07 -14.79
C GLU A 27 10.66 -6.55 -16.07
N GLU A 28 9.33 -6.54 -16.10
CA GLU A 28 8.54 -7.03 -17.24
C GLU A 28 8.46 -6.03 -18.40
N ALA A 29 8.26 -4.75 -18.09
CA ALA A 29 8.12 -3.73 -19.11
C ALA A 29 9.48 -3.15 -19.56
N GLY A 30 10.56 -3.45 -18.82
CA GLY A 30 11.90 -2.90 -19.08
C GLY A 30 11.95 -1.38 -18.98
N VAL A 31 11.02 -0.77 -18.21
CA VAL A 31 10.91 0.68 -18.05
C VAL A 31 11.55 1.12 -16.74
N GLY A 32 12.01 2.36 -16.65
CA GLY A 32 12.53 2.89 -15.39
C GLY A 32 11.44 2.99 -14.30
N TYR A 33 11.89 2.91 -13.04
CA TYR A 33 11.05 2.97 -11.83
C TYR A 33 9.93 4.03 -11.86
N PHE A 34 10.19 5.23 -12.37
CA PHE A 34 9.17 6.29 -12.44
C PHE A 34 7.99 5.92 -13.34
N MET A 35 8.29 5.34 -14.51
CA MET A 35 7.28 4.88 -15.46
C MET A 35 6.54 3.67 -14.90
N ALA A 36 7.25 2.72 -14.28
CA ALA A 36 6.65 1.56 -13.62
C ALA A 36 5.68 1.98 -12.51
N ARG A 37 6.12 2.89 -11.62
CA ARG A 37 5.30 3.43 -10.54
C ARG A 37 4.04 4.14 -11.05
N ARG A 38 4.16 4.89 -12.14
CA ARG A 38 3.00 5.56 -12.76
C ARG A 38 2.02 4.53 -13.33
N ALA A 39 2.51 3.57 -14.10
CA ALA A 39 1.68 2.55 -14.73
C ALA A 39 0.95 1.67 -13.70
N VAL A 40 1.64 1.24 -12.65
CA VAL A 40 1.05 0.47 -11.54
C VAL A 40 0.00 1.28 -10.79
N ARG A 41 0.19 2.58 -10.60
CA ARG A 41 -0.79 3.45 -9.95
C ARG A 41 -2.04 3.65 -10.81
N ASP A 42 -1.87 3.84 -12.11
CA ASP A 42 -2.99 3.95 -13.04
C ASP A 42 -3.74 2.62 -13.20
N LEU A 43 -3.03 1.50 -13.11
CA LEU A 43 -3.62 0.16 -13.06
C LEU A 43 -4.44 -0.01 -11.76
N ALA A 44 -3.87 0.33 -10.60
CA ALA A 44 -4.59 0.29 -9.32
C ALA A 44 -5.88 1.11 -9.35
N ARG A 45 -5.82 2.34 -9.89
CA ARG A 45 -6.98 3.23 -10.05
C ARG A 45 -8.06 2.64 -10.93
N ARG A 46 -7.70 2.08 -12.09
CA ARG A 46 -8.65 1.43 -13.01
C ARG A 46 -9.37 0.25 -12.37
N HIS A 47 -8.70 -0.47 -11.48
CA HIS A 47 -9.25 -1.62 -10.75
C HIS A 47 -9.84 -1.26 -9.38
N GLY A 48 -9.97 0.03 -9.04
CA GLY A 48 -10.53 0.48 -7.76
C GLY A 48 -9.70 0.09 -6.53
N ILE A 49 -8.45 -0.33 -6.72
CA ILE A 49 -7.54 -0.68 -5.63
C ILE A 49 -7.00 0.63 -5.07
N ARG A 50 -7.49 1.00 -3.89
CA ARG A 50 -6.82 2.00 -3.06
C ARG A 50 -5.48 1.41 -2.64
N ALA A 51 -4.40 1.76 -3.34
CA ALA A 51 -3.05 1.51 -2.89
C ALA A 51 -2.94 2.05 -1.46
N ASN A 52 -2.96 1.15 -0.49
CA ASN A 52 -3.22 1.46 0.90
C ASN A 52 -2.00 2.14 1.50
N GLU A 53 -1.90 3.47 1.35
CA GLU A 53 -0.97 4.32 2.12
C GLU A 53 -1.44 4.48 3.59
N SER A 54 -2.43 3.71 4.07
CA SER A 54 -3.15 3.98 5.32
C SER A 54 -2.98 2.93 6.42
N ARG A 55 -1.88 2.15 6.45
CA ARG A 55 -1.57 1.30 7.62
C ARG A 55 -0.91 2.04 8.79
N ALA A 56 -0.46 3.28 8.62
CA ALA A 56 0.24 4.01 9.69
C ALA A 56 -0.67 4.85 10.60
N THR A 57 -1.90 5.21 10.19
CA THR A 57 -2.74 6.16 10.96
C THR A 57 -3.59 5.50 12.04
N VAL A 58 -3.97 4.23 11.90
CA VAL A 58 -4.86 3.57 12.88
C VAL A 58 -4.12 3.18 14.16
N LEU A 59 -2.85 2.76 14.06
CA LEU A 59 -2.03 2.40 15.23
C LEU A 59 -1.75 3.59 16.15
N SER A 60 -1.55 4.78 15.58
CA SER A 60 -1.25 5.99 16.35
C SER A 60 -2.41 6.45 17.22
N LEU A 61 -3.66 6.35 16.73
CA LEU A 61 -4.84 6.73 17.51
C LEU A 61 -5.09 5.77 18.68
N THR A 62 -4.87 4.47 18.49
CA THR A 62 -5.01 3.49 19.58
C THR A 62 -3.97 3.66 20.69
N LEU A 63 -2.74 4.04 20.35
CA LEU A 63 -1.68 4.29 21.34
C LEU A 63 -1.94 5.54 22.17
N ILE A 64 -2.43 6.62 21.56
CA ILE A 64 -2.78 7.86 22.27
C ILE A 64 -3.97 7.63 23.20
N ALA A 65 -5.00 6.89 22.75
CA ALA A 65 -6.16 6.56 23.58
C ALA A 65 -5.77 5.70 24.80
N LEU A 66 -4.88 4.72 24.62
CA LEU A 66 -4.41 3.87 25.72
C LEU A 66 -3.54 4.64 26.73
N ALA A 67 -2.66 5.52 26.25
CA ALA A 67 -1.83 6.37 27.09
C ALA A 67 -2.66 7.38 27.91
N GLY A 68 -3.69 7.98 27.29
CA GLY A 68 -4.61 8.88 27.98
C GLY A 68 -5.41 8.20 29.10
N LEU A 69 -5.84 6.95 28.88
CA LEU A 69 -6.59 6.19 29.88
C LEU A 69 -5.75 5.80 31.11
N LEU A 70 -4.46 5.47 30.88
CA LEU A 70 -3.50 5.17 31.95
C LEU A 70 -3.09 6.44 32.73
N GLY A 71 -2.86 7.55 32.02
CA GLY A 71 -2.52 8.83 32.65
C GLY A 71 -3.64 9.36 33.56
N LEU A 72 -4.90 9.21 33.16
CA LEU A 72 -6.05 9.63 33.96
C LEU A 72 -6.26 8.77 35.22
N ARG A 73 -5.83 7.51 35.20
CA ARG A 73 -5.91 6.57 36.34
C ARG A 73 -4.82 6.78 37.40
N LEU A 74 -3.73 7.46 37.06
CA LEU A 74 -2.65 7.80 38.00
C LEU A 74 -2.83 9.17 38.64
N ILE A 75 -3.68 10.03 38.08
CA ILE A 75 -3.92 11.40 38.54
C ILE A 75 -5.21 11.57 39.35
N SER A 76 -6.05 10.52 39.38
CA SER A 76 -7.30 10.44 40.15
C SER A 76 -7.15 9.52 41.35
#